data_AF-E4T0K9-F1
#
_entry.id   AF-E4T0K9-F1
#
_cell.length_a   1.000
_cell.length_b   1.000
_cell.length_c   1.000
_cell.angle_alpha   90.00
_cell.angle_beta   90.00
_cell.angle_gamma   90.00
#
_symmetry.space_group_name_H-M   'P 1'
#
loop_
_entity.id
_entity.type
_entity.pdbx_description
1 polymer ?
#
loop_
_entity_poly.entity_id
_entity_poly.type
_entity_poly.pdbx_seq_one_letter_code
_entity_poly.pdbx_strand_id
1 'polypeptide(L)'
;MPTKSTIAAHTGQRVSGAMKRFMISLLTDAMAHPENLESGKKHLKAYCESERLNYRTVERDLDLFFGLLADYRNNNSVVLYHFLRLQAQFCYVDKATFDTLPLAAPNPDSLCEEHALSSYHTGADLLSSDNVGGMVGGHLIGL
;
A
#
# COMPACT_ATOMS: atom_id res chain seq x y z
N MET A 1 33.28 6.89 0.86
CA MET A 1 32.81 5.52 0.55
C MET A 1 31.30 5.56 0.37
N PRO A 2 30.75 5.29 -0.82
CA PRO A 2 29.31 5.30 -0.99
C PRO A 2 28.73 3.98 -0.46
N THR A 3 27.79 4.09 0.48
CA THR A 3 26.97 2.99 0.98
C THR A 3 26.05 2.52 -0.14
N LYS A 4 26.37 1.35 -0.72
CA LYS A 4 25.44 0.60 -1.55
C LYS A 4 24.27 0.17 -0.65
N SER A 5 23.20 0.96 -0.66
CA SER A 5 21.88 0.51 -0.22
C SER A 5 21.49 -0.68 -1.11
N THR A 6 21.71 -1.88 -0.59
CA THR A 6 21.26 -3.10 -1.22
C THR A 6 19.78 -3.22 -0.90
N ILE A 7 18.96 -2.53 -1.69
CA ILE A 7 17.55 -2.91 -1.85
C ILE A 7 17.62 -4.26 -2.56
N ALA A 8 17.70 -5.34 -1.78
CA ALA A 8 17.73 -6.68 -2.31
C ALA A 8 16.42 -6.90 -3.07
N ALA A 9 16.53 -7.03 -4.40
CA ALA A 9 15.44 -7.43 -5.27
C ALA A 9 14.95 -8.83 -4.85
N HIS A 10 13.96 -8.89 -3.95
CA HIS A 10 13.26 -10.12 -3.56
C HIS A 10 12.43 -10.71 -4.73
N THR A 11 12.37 -10.01 -5.87
CA THR A 11 11.66 -10.43 -7.09
C THR A 11 12.35 -11.56 -7.87
N GLY A 12 13.49 -12.08 -7.42
CA GLY A 12 14.26 -13.10 -8.15
C GLY A 12 14.18 -14.54 -7.61
N GLN A 13 13.64 -14.77 -6.41
CA GLN A 13 13.73 -16.09 -5.78
C GLN A 13 12.59 -16.99 -6.25
N ARG A 14 12.92 -17.98 -7.11
CA ARG A 14 11.96 -18.99 -7.59
C ARG A 14 11.64 -19.97 -6.45
N VAL A 15 10.42 -19.89 -5.94
CA VAL A 15 9.85 -20.87 -5.00
C VAL A 15 9.20 -22.04 -5.75
N SER A 16 9.01 -23.17 -5.05
CA SER A 16 8.38 -24.34 -5.65
C SER A 16 6.89 -24.11 -5.94
N GLY A 17 6.31 -24.95 -6.81
CA GLY A 17 4.87 -24.95 -7.04
C GLY A 17 4.05 -25.36 -5.81
N ALA A 18 4.65 -26.08 -4.85
CA ALA A 18 3.98 -26.41 -3.58
C ALA A 18 3.87 -25.17 -2.70
N MET A 19 4.96 -24.40 -2.54
CA MET A 19 4.95 -23.14 -1.80
C MET A 19 4.00 -22.12 -2.42
N LYS A 20 3.99 -21.96 -3.75
CA LYS A 20 3.02 -21.06 -4.40
C LYS A 20 1.58 -21.42 -4.07
N ARG A 21 1.22 -22.70 -4.22
CA ARG A 21 -0.13 -23.18 -3.89
C ARG A 21 -0.47 -23.00 -2.41
N PHE A 22 0.49 -23.26 -1.53
CA PHE A 22 0.34 -23.00 -0.10
C PHE A 22 0.09 -21.52 0.19
N MET A 23 0.88 -20.61 -0.40
CA MET A 23 0.70 -19.17 -0.23
C MET A 23 -0.67 -18.69 -0.72
N ILE A 24 -1.12 -19.17 -1.88
CA ILE A 24 -2.45 -18.86 -2.40
C ILE A 24 -3.55 -19.34 -1.45
N SER A 25 -3.43 -20.58 -0.96
CA SER A 25 -4.37 -21.15 0.00
C SER A 25 -4.38 -20.37 1.32
N LEU A 26 -3.19 -20.01 1.82
CA LEU A 26 -3.03 -19.24 3.04
C LEU A 26 -3.68 -17.87 2.93
N LEU A 27 -3.41 -17.13 1.84
CA LEU A 27 -4.01 -15.82 1.61
C LEU A 27 -5.53 -15.93 1.48
N THR A 28 -6.03 -16.88 0.69
CA THR A 28 -7.47 -17.06 0.49
C THR A 28 -8.19 -17.39 1.79
N ASP A 29 -7.63 -18.31 2.58
CA ASP A 29 -8.19 -18.71 3.87
C ASP A 29 -8.14 -17.55 4.87
N ALA A 30 -7.01 -16.88 5.05
CA ALA A 30 -6.89 -15.76 5.97
C ALA A 30 -7.71 -14.52 5.55
N MET A 31 -8.00 -14.36 4.26
CA MET A 31 -8.91 -13.31 3.78
C MET A 31 -10.37 -13.58 4.18
N ALA A 32 -10.78 -14.86 4.25
CA ALA A 32 -12.10 -15.29 4.66
C ALA A 32 -12.23 -15.45 6.19
N HIS A 33 -11.16 -15.93 6.82
CA HIS A 33 -11.05 -16.33 8.23
C HIS A 33 -9.74 -15.79 8.82
N PRO A 34 -9.67 -14.49 9.19
CA PRO A 34 -8.43 -13.85 9.66
C PRO A 34 -7.77 -14.54 10.86
N GLU A 35 -8.57 -15.21 11.70
CA GLU A 35 -8.12 -16.00 12.84
C GLU A 35 -7.20 -17.17 12.47
N ASN A 36 -7.27 -17.66 11.23
CA ASN A 36 -6.47 -18.78 10.76
C ASN A 36 -5.04 -18.37 10.36
N LEU A 37 -4.76 -17.07 10.19
CA LEU A 37 -3.48 -16.57 9.70
C LEU A 37 -2.30 -17.05 10.55
N GLU A 38 -2.42 -16.96 11.88
CA GLU A 38 -1.35 -17.36 12.81
C GLU A 38 -1.11 -18.88 12.79
N SER A 39 -2.15 -19.68 12.58
CA SER A 39 -2.01 -21.13 12.37
C SER A 39 -1.28 -21.40 11.06
N GLY A 40 -1.67 -20.71 9.99
CA GLY A 40 -1.02 -20.79 8.68
C GLY A 40 0.46 -20.40 8.70
N LYS A 41 0.84 -19.36 9.46
CA LYS A 41 2.23 -18.94 9.66
C LYS A 41 3.12 -20.04 10.28
N LYS A 42 2.57 -20.88 11.16
CA LYS A 42 3.31 -22.04 11.69
C LYS A 42 3.71 -23.03 10.59
N HIS A 43 2.80 -23.30 9.67
CA HIS A 43 3.07 -24.18 8.51
C HIS A 43 4.00 -23.50 7.49
N LEU A 44 3.85 -22.19 7.30
CA LEU A 44 4.73 -21.40 6.43
C LEU A 44 6.20 -21.52 6.84
N LYS A 45 6.49 -21.53 8.14
CA LYS A 45 7.86 -21.68 8.64
C LYS A 45 8.52 -22.96 8.13
N ALA A 46 7.80 -24.09 8.14
CA ALA A 46 8.31 -25.36 7.63
C ALA A 46 8.57 -25.31 6.11
N TYR A 47 7.67 -24.66 5.34
CA TYR A 47 7.89 -24.44 3.91
C TYR A 47 9.13 -23.57 3.65
N CYS A 48 9.29 -22.47 4.40
CA CYS A 48 10.47 -21.61 4.29
C CYS A 48 11.76 -22.37 4.60
N GLU A 49 11.78 -23.22 5.63
CA GLU A 49 12.94 -24.07 5.95
C GLU A 49 13.26 -25.04 4.81
N SER A 50 12.24 -25.69 4.23
CA SER A 50 12.42 -26.63 3.12
C SER A 50 12.96 -25.97 1.84
N GLU A 51 12.58 -24.72 1.58
CA GLU A 51 12.98 -23.96 0.39
C GLU A 51 14.16 -23.01 0.65
N ARG A 52 14.75 -23.05 1.85
CA ARG A 52 15.85 -22.17 2.29
C ARG A 52 15.51 -20.68 2.13
N LEU A 53 14.27 -20.32 2.44
CA LEU A 53 13.78 -18.95 2.48
C LEU A 53 13.95 -18.37 3.88
N ASN A 54 14.13 -17.06 3.97
CA ASN A 54 14.11 -16.37 5.26
C ASN A 54 12.66 -16.20 5.73
N TYR A 55 12.24 -17.00 6.70
CA TYR A 55 10.89 -16.95 7.26
C TYR A 55 10.47 -15.54 7.71
N ARG A 56 11.35 -14.79 8.39
CA ARG A 56 11.03 -13.43 8.86
C ARG A 56 10.76 -12.46 7.72
N THR A 57 11.44 -12.64 6.59
CA THR A 57 11.17 -11.82 5.40
C THR A 57 9.78 -12.12 4.85
N VAL A 58 9.44 -13.40 4.67
CA VAL A 58 8.13 -13.80 4.13
C VAL A 58 6.99 -13.44 5.09
N GLU A 59 7.20 -13.59 6.40
CA GLU A 59 6.26 -13.17 7.44
C GLU A 59 5.99 -11.66 7.39
N ARG A 60 7.04 -10.84 7.29
CA ARG A 60 6.89 -9.39 7.14
C ARG A 60 6.15 -9.02 5.85
N ASP A 61 6.45 -9.71 4.75
CA ASP A 61 5.82 -9.45 3.46
C ASP A 61 4.32 -9.80 3.50
N LEU A 62 3.93 -10.83 4.25
CA LEU A 62 2.54 -11.17 4.56
C LEU A 62 1.87 -10.14 5.46
N ASP A 63 2.52 -9.72 6.54
CA ASP A 63 1.96 -8.72 7.45
C ASP A 63 1.71 -7.39 6.73
N LEU A 64 2.63 -6.97 5.85
CA LEU A 64 2.44 -5.80 5.00
C LEU A 64 1.28 -6.00 4.02
N PHE A 65 1.16 -7.18 3.42
CA PHE A 65 0.03 -7.50 2.54
C PHE A 65 -1.32 -7.37 3.28
N PHE A 66 -1.45 -7.94 4.48
CA PHE A 66 -2.69 -7.87 5.26
C PHE A 66 -2.97 -6.48 5.81
N GLY A 67 -1.94 -5.71 6.15
CA GLY A 67 -2.08 -4.28 6.48
C GLY A 67 -2.67 -3.48 5.33
N LEU A 68 -2.07 -3.60 4.13
CA LEU A 68 -2.59 -2.97 2.92
C LEU A 68 -4.00 -3.45 2.55
N LEU A 69 -4.31 -4.73 2.83
CA LEU A 69 -5.63 -5.29 2.58
C LEU A 69 -6.69 -4.66 3.49
N ALA A 70 -6.37 -4.46 4.77
CA ALA A 70 -7.26 -3.77 5.69
C ALA A 70 -7.51 -2.33 5.23
N ASP A 71 -6.45 -1.61 4.85
CA ASP A 71 -6.58 -0.24 4.33
C ASP A 71 -7.41 -0.19 3.04
N TYR A 72 -7.21 -1.14 2.14
CA TYR A 72 -7.99 -1.24 0.91
C TYR A 72 -9.47 -1.56 1.17
N ARG A 73 -9.77 -2.49 2.07
CA ARG A 73 -11.16 -2.82 2.44
C ARG A 73 -11.90 -1.61 3.02
N ASN A 74 -11.19 -0.71 3.70
CA ASN A 74 -11.76 0.49 4.29
C ASN A 74 -11.92 1.65 3.28
N ASN A 75 -10.96 1.83 2.37
CA ASN A 75 -10.91 3.01 1.49
C ASN A 75 -11.30 2.74 0.03
N ASN A 76 -11.31 1.47 -0.39
CA ASN A 76 -11.59 0.99 -1.75
C ASN A 76 -10.86 1.77 -2.87
N SER A 77 -9.62 2.20 -2.60
CA SER A 77 -8.83 3.03 -3.51
C SER A 77 -8.13 2.20 -4.59
N VAL A 78 -8.18 2.68 -5.85
CA VAL A 78 -7.42 2.14 -6.98
C VAL A 78 -5.91 2.09 -6.70
N VAL A 79 -5.37 3.09 -6.00
CA VAL A 79 -3.94 3.16 -5.66
C VAL A 79 -3.56 2.04 -4.70
N LEU A 80 -4.37 1.83 -3.66
CA LEU A 80 -4.17 0.73 -2.69
C LEU A 80 -4.31 -0.64 -3.37
N TYR A 81 -5.24 -0.80 -4.30
CA TYR A 81 -5.37 -2.02 -5.10
C TYR A 81 -4.09 -2.33 -5.89
N HIS A 82 -3.47 -1.33 -6.50
CA HIS A 82 -2.19 -1.51 -7.20
C HIS A 82 -1.04 -1.86 -6.25
N PHE A 83 -0.97 -1.23 -5.08
CA PHE A 83 0.04 -1.58 -4.06
C PHE A 83 -0.15 -3.00 -3.53
N LEU A 84 -1.39 -3.42 -3.27
CA LEU A 84 -1.72 -4.81 -2.92
C LEU A 84 -1.24 -5.80 -3.97
N ARG A 85 -1.50 -5.51 -5.26
CA ARG A 85 -1.07 -6.37 -6.36
C ARG A 85 0.46 -6.43 -6.49
N LEU A 86 1.15 -5.34 -6.17
CA LEU A 86 2.62 -5.33 -6.13
C LEU A 86 3.12 -6.15 -4.94
N GLN A 87 2.55 -5.95 -3.75
CA GLN A 87 2.93 -6.64 -2.53
C GLN A 87 2.67 -8.15 -2.62
N ALA A 88 1.61 -8.58 -3.30
CA ALA A 88 1.29 -9.99 -3.55
C ALA A 88 2.44 -10.76 -4.21
N GLN A 89 3.24 -10.09 -5.06
CA GLN A 89 4.39 -10.71 -5.74
C GLN A 89 5.50 -11.08 -4.77
N PHE A 90 5.67 -10.31 -3.69
CA PHE A 90 6.59 -10.64 -2.60
C PHE A 90 6.06 -11.81 -1.74
N CYS A 91 4.75 -12.02 -1.75
CA CYS A 91 4.10 -13.21 -1.20
C CYS A 91 4.05 -14.40 -2.19
N TYR A 92 4.85 -14.36 -3.26
CA TYR A 92 4.93 -15.38 -4.30
C TYR A 92 3.63 -15.63 -5.09
N VAL A 93 2.72 -14.67 -5.07
CA VAL A 93 1.48 -14.69 -5.84
C VAL A 93 1.66 -13.82 -7.08
N ASP A 94 1.57 -14.44 -8.26
CA ASP A 94 1.66 -13.70 -9.51
C ASP A 94 0.39 -12.88 -9.79
N LYS A 95 0.48 -11.98 -10.77
CA LYS A 95 -0.61 -11.08 -11.13
C LYS A 95 -1.90 -11.83 -11.50
N ALA A 96 -1.80 -12.86 -12.33
CA ALA A 96 -2.97 -13.59 -12.80
C ALA A 96 -3.71 -14.27 -11.64
N THR A 97 -2.95 -14.80 -10.69
CA THR A 97 -3.49 -15.42 -9.48
C THR A 97 -4.07 -14.38 -8.51
N PHE A 98 -3.40 -13.24 -8.35
CA PHE A 98 -3.92 -12.15 -7.53
C PHE A 98 -5.29 -11.69 -8.01
N ASP A 99 -5.48 -11.56 -9.33
CA ASP A 99 -6.75 -11.15 -9.92
C ASP A 99 -7.89 -12.19 -9.68
N THR A 100 -7.58 -13.40 -9.19
CA THR A 100 -8.56 -14.43 -8.78
C THR A 100 -8.86 -14.45 -7.28
N LEU A 101 -8.14 -13.66 -6.47
CA LEU A 101 -8.42 -13.58 -5.03
C LEU A 101 -9.79 -12.93 -4.79
N PRO A 102 -10.48 -13.26 -3.67
CA PRO A 102 -11.79 -12.71 -3.34
C PRO A 102 -11.69 -11.26 -2.84
N LEU A 103 -11.28 -10.36 -3.74
CA LEU A 103 -11.20 -8.92 -3.53
C LEU A 103 -12.33 -8.25 -4.32
N ALA A 104 -13.00 -7.28 -3.70
CA ALA A 104 -13.86 -6.37 -4.45
C ALA A 104 -13.01 -5.62 -5.48
N ALA A 105 -13.53 -5.43 -6.69
CA ALA A 105 -12.89 -4.58 -7.68
C ALA A 105 -12.84 -3.13 -7.17
N PRO A 106 -11.75 -2.38 -7.43
CA PRO A 106 -11.66 -1.01 -7.00
C PRO A 106 -12.74 -0.17 -7.68
N ASN A 107 -13.30 0.81 -6.97
CA ASN A 107 -14.26 1.72 -7.57
C ASN A 107 -13.54 2.60 -8.61
N PRO A 108 -13.93 2.57 -9.90
CA PRO A 108 -13.26 3.34 -10.95
C PRO A 108 -13.34 4.86 -10.71
N ASP A 109 -14.35 5.30 -9.95
CA ASP A 109 -14.56 6.71 -9.59
C ASP A 109 -13.69 7.18 -8.41
N SER A 110 -12.95 6.27 -7.74
CA SER A 110 -12.08 6.62 -6.60
C SER A 110 -10.81 7.39 -7.00
N LEU A 111 -10.56 7.59 -8.29
CA LEU A 111 -9.48 8.44 -8.78
C LEU A 111 -9.83 9.93 -8.67
N CYS A 112 -11.08 10.26 -8.31
CA CYS A 112 -11.57 11.62 -8.12
C CYS A 112 -11.48 12.03 -6.64
N GLU A 113 -10.29 11.96 -6.05
CA GLU A 113 -9.98 12.91 -4.99
C GLU A 113 -9.33 14.11 -5.69
N GLU A 114 -10.14 15.15 -5.91
CA GLU A 114 -9.63 16.49 -6.18
C GLU A 114 -8.63 16.81 -5.06
N HIS A 115 -7.35 16.68 -5.37
CA HIS A 115 -6.33 17.46 -4.69
C HIS A 115 -6.67 18.92 -4.92
N ALA A 116 -7.44 19.49 -4.00
CA ALA A 116 -7.46 20.91 -3.72
C ALA A 116 -6.05 21.30 -3.25
N LEU A 117 -5.12 21.39 -4.21
CA LEU A 117 -3.91 22.20 -4.09
C LEU A 117 -4.34 23.66 -4.18
N SER A 118 -5.10 24.11 -3.18
CA SER A 118 -5.29 25.52 -2.90
C SER A 118 -4.09 25.99 -2.10
N SER A 119 -3.40 26.98 -2.68
CA SER A 119 -2.40 27.83 -2.04
C SER A 119 -0.96 27.31 -1.98
N TYR A 120 -0.34 27.16 -3.16
CA TYR A 120 1.03 27.67 -3.31
C TYR A 120 0.92 29.16 -3.62
N HIS A 121 1.03 30.00 -2.60
CA HIS A 121 1.34 31.42 -2.81
C HIS A 121 2.75 31.50 -3.41
N THR A 122 2.82 31.81 -4.71
CA THR A 122 4.04 32.28 -5.36
C THR A 122 4.36 33.66 -4.78
N GLY A 123 5.19 33.69 -3.74
CA GLY A 123 5.70 34.92 -3.13
C GLY A 123 7.17 35.11 -3.45
N ALA A 124 7.49 35.45 -4.70
CA ALA A 124 8.75 36.10 -5.03
C ALA A 124 8.43 37.56 -5.32
N ASP A 125 8.76 38.46 -4.38
CA ASP A 125 9.71 39.56 -4.63
C ASP A 125 9.74 40.54 -3.44
N LEU A 126 10.88 40.50 -2.75
CA LEU A 126 11.68 41.61 -2.23
C LEU A 126 11.07 43.03 -2.38
N LEU A 127 10.81 43.71 -1.26
CA LEU A 127 11.58 44.89 -0.79
C LEU A 127 10.82 45.65 0.32
N SER A 128 11.60 45.96 1.35
CA SER A 128 11.36 46.92 2.45
C SER A 128 10.80 48.27 1.99
N SER A 129 9.83 48.84 2.72
CA SER A 129 9.88 50.22 3.25
C SER A 129 8.56 50.64 3.91
N ASP A 130 8.71 51.38 5.00
CA ASP A 130 7.69 52.02 5.84
C ASP A 130 6.68 52.92 5.10
N ASN A 131 5.41 52.87 5.50
CA ASN A 131 4.62 54.00 6.04
C ASN A 131 3.10 53.83 5.85
N VAL A 132 2.38 53.94 6.99
CA VAL A 132 1.19 54.77 7.25
C VAL A 132 0.14 54.94 6.14
N GLY A 133 -1.11 54.58 6.45
CA GLY A 133 -2.26 55.45 6.14
C GLY A 133 -3.57 54.79 5.72
N GLY A 134 -4.62 55.04 6.51
CA GLY A 134 -6.01 55.20 6.03
C GLY A 134 -6.87 53.93 5.99
N MET A 135 -7.77 53.73 6.95
CA MET A 135 -9.16 54.22 7.01
C MET A 135 -10.18 53.37 6.22
N VAL A 136 -11.02 52.68 7.01
CA VAL A 136 -12.49 52.72 7.00
C VAL A 136 -13.22 52.17 5.76
N GLY A 137 -14.10 51.18 6.03
CA GLY A 137 -15.52 51.36 5.70
C GLY A 137 -16.22 50.17 5.02
N GLY A 138 -17.23 49.63 5.71
CA GLY A 138 -18.47 49.18 5.03
C GLY A 138 -18.79 47.70 5.13
N HIS A 139 -19.67 47.36 6.08
CA HIS A 139 -20.48 46.13 6.13
C HIS A 139 -21.85 46.33 5.43
N LEU A 140 -22.52 45.19 5.14
CA LEU A 140 -23.93 44.94 4.74
C LEU A 140 -24.19 44.81 3.22
N ILE A 141 -24.40 43.60 2.68
CA ILE A 141 -25.58 42.71 2.72
C ILE A 141 -26.81 43.37 2.07
N GLY A 142 -27.18 42.89 0.88
CA GLY A 142 -28.37 43.31 0.15
C GLY A 142 -29.47 42.25 0.17
N LEU A 143 -30.69 42.71 0.48
CA LEU A 143 -31.98 42.16 0.08
C LEU A 143 -32.87 43.36 -0.27
#